data_AF-A0A962Y3G9-F1
#
_entry.id   AF-A0A962Y3G9-F1
#
_cell.length_a   1.000
_cell.length_b   1.000
_cell.length_c   1.000
_cell.angle_alpha   90.00
_cell.angle_beta   90.00
_cell.angle_gamma   90.00
#
_symmetry.space_group_name_H-M   'P 1'
#
loop_
_entity.id
_entity.type
_entity.pdbx_description
1 polymer ?
#
loop_
_entity_poly.entity_id
_entity_poly.type
_entity_poly.pdbx_seq_one_letter_code
_entity_poly.pdbx_strand_id
1 'polypeptide(L)'
;PRLREFCGDRCDLISRLGGDEFAVLVCDGPDGEGPTGVAHQVAAALDQPFLVEGIQVRLGASVGVACYPEHGSDSHALLRAADVAMYQAKQLSQGVCIYDYQSDEYSTERLALANELVQAVCENQLLLHYQPKIDIASGLTVGFEALVRWQHPRRGLLYPGAFIDLVEMSEVLHPFTAAVVDLAIAEKRRLRDLGFVQPVAVNLSARNLLDERCLATLEDALARHGVPAAEVELELTETAVMHDPDGASEMMRRFTDLGMKASIDDFGTGYSSLVYLRKLPISALKIDRSFVSHMLDNEQDRSIVGSTVALAHNLNLGVVAEGVEDGETLVLLREMGCDQAQGFGLCRPKPLDQLIDWLSSERQTAASR
;
A
#
# COMPACT_ATOMS: atom_id res chain seq x y z
N PRO A 1 12.15 21.88 -25.22
CA PRO A 1 13.18 22.96 -25.15
C PRO A 1 14.19 22.72 -24.03
N ARG A 2 13.73 22.56 -22.78
CA ARG A 2 14.61 22.35 -21.61
C ARG A 2 15.47 21.08 -21.71
N LEU A 3 14.89 19.97 -22.12
CA LEU A 3 15.67 18.73 -22.28
C LEU A 3 16.83 18.88 -23.29
N ARG A 4 16.69 19.72 -24.32
CA ARG A 4 17.74 19.93 -25.35
C ARG A 4 18.99 20.59 -24.80
N GLU A 5 18.92 21.24 -23.64
CA GLU A 5 20.09 21.86 -22.99
C GLU A 5 21.06 20.81 -22.43
N PHE A 6 20.60 19.57 -22.27
CA PHE A 6 21.38 18.42 -21.80
C PHE A 6 22.04 17.63 -22.93
N CYS A 7 21.97 18.10 -24.18
CA CYS A 7 22.69 17.50 -25.30
C CYS A 7 23.71 18.50 -25.85
N GLY A 8 24.99 18.23 -25.60
CA GLY A 8 26.10 19.11 -25.96
C GLY A 8 26.98 18.57 -27.07
N ASP A 9 27.17 17.24 -27.13
CA ASP A 9 28.15 16.60 -28.02
C ASP A 9 27.53 15.88 -29.23
N ARG A 10 28.38 15.45 -30.18
CA ARG A 10 27.98 14.92 -31.49
C ARG A 10 27.17 13.61 -31.45
N CYS A 11 27.07 12.95 -30.30
CA CYS A 11 26.43 11.65 -30.13
C CYS A 11 25.30 11.63 -29.08
N ASP A 12 25.07 12.72 -28.35
CA ASP A 12 23.91 12.83 -27.46
C ASP A 12 22.61 12.92 -28.28
N LEU A 13 21.55 12.27 -27.80
CA LEU A 13 20.28 12.19 -28.52
C LEU A 13 19.10 12.37 -27.58
N ILE A 14 18.10 13.13 -28.02
CA ILE A 14 16.79 13.17 -27.37
C ILE A 14 15.74 12.72 -28.36
N SER A 15 14.92 11.78 -27.93
CA SER A 15 13.77 11.31 -28.69
C SER A 15 12.52 11.31 -27.82
N ARG A 16 11.36 11.52 -28.45
CA ARG A 16 10.07 11.26 -27.82
C ARG A 16 9.64 9.86 -28.25
N LEU A 17 9.47 8.95 -27.31
CA LEU A 17 9.13 7.56 -27.59
C LEU A 17 7.64 7.42 -27.94
N GLY A 18 6.79 8.19 -27.27
CA GLY A 18 5.34 8.21 -27.43
C GLY A 18 4.71 8.92 -26.23
N GLY A 19 3.45 9.37 -26.33
CA GLY A 19 2.76 9.97 -25.18
C GLY A 19 3.55 11.08 -24.48
N ASP A 20 3.72 10.96 -23.17
CA ASP A 20 4.52 11.81 -22.28
C ASP A 20 5.96 11.31 -22.06
N GLU A 21 6.40 10.30 -22.81
CA GLU A 21 7.69 9.63 -22.63
C GLU A 21 8.79 10.19 -23.54
N PHE A 22 9.96 10.45 -22.94
CA PHE A 22 11.15 10.93 -23.60
C PHE A 22 12.36 10.06 -23.24
N ALA A 23 13.21 9.78 -24.23
CA ALA A 23 14.50 9.13 -24.03
C ALA A 23 15.63 10.15 -24.25
N VAL A 24 16.62 10.12 -23.36
CA VAL A 24 17.85 10.90 -23.47
C VAL A 24 19.03 9.93 -23.48
N LEU A 25 19.85 9.99 -24.53
CA LEU A 25 21.11 9.29 -24.65
C LEU A 25 22.24 10.30 -24.39
N VAL A 26 23.10 9.97 -23.44
CA VAL A 26 24.30 10.74 -23.11
C VAL A 26 25.50 9.83 -23.32
N CYS A 27 26.42 10.21 -24.20
CA CYS A 27 27.55 9.35 -24.57
C CYS A 27 28.79 9.63 -23.73
N ASP A 28 29.07 10.90 -23.44
CA ASP A 28 30.15 11.34 -22.57
C ASP A 28 29.52 12.28 -21.53
N GLY A 29 29.40 11.80 -20.29
CA GLY A 29 28.91 12.63 -19.20
C GLY A 29 29.86 13.81 -18.94
N PRO A 30 29.39 14.94 -18.37
CA PRO A 30 30.28 16.03 -17.98
C PRO A 30 31.40 15.53 -17.07
N ASP A 31 32.63 15.99 -17.28
CA ASP A 31 33.80 15.62 -16.45
C ASP A 31 33.48 15.77 -14.95
N GLY A 32 33.43 14.65 -14.22
CA GLY A 32 33.22 14.61 -12.77
C GLY A 32 31.79 14.35 -12.30
N GLU A 33 30.79 14.30 -13.18
CA GLU A 33 29.41 13.93 -12.83
C GLU A 33 29.08 12.51 -13.32
N GLY A 34 28.71 11.63 -12.37
CA GLY A 34 28.22 10.28 -12.71
C GLY A 34 26.84 10.31 -13.39
N PRO A 35 26.39 9.17 -13.95
CA PRO A 35 25.11 9.06 -14.68
C PRO A 35 23.89 9.52 -13.86
N THR A 36 23.94 9.37 -12.54
CA THR A 36 22.92 9.85 -11.60
C THR A 36 22.86 11.37 -11.52
N GLY A 37 24.00 12.06 -11.61
CA GLY A 37 24.07 13.51 -11.54
C GLY A 37 23.33 14.17 -12.70
N VAL A 38 23.57 13.67 -13.91
CA VAL A 38 22.88 14.12 -15.13
C VAL A 38 21.37 13.89 -15.03
N ALA A 39 20.95 12.71 -14.55
CA ALA A 39 19.53 12.41 -14.37
C ALA A 39 18.83 13.33 -13.35
N HIS A 40 19.51 13.67 -12.24
CA HIS A 40 18.98 14.65 -11.29
C HIS A 40 18.84 16.05 -11.88
N GLN A 41 19.78 16.48 -12.73
CA GLN A 41 19.67 17.77 -13.40
C GLN A 41 18.50 17.80 -14.39
N VAL A 42 18.30 16.71 -15.14
CA VAL A 42 17.15 16.55 -16.05
C VAL A 42 15.83 16.63 -15.27
N ALA A 43 15.73 15.89 -14.15
CA ALA A 43 14.55 15.94 -13.29
C ALA A 43 14.30 17.36 -12.75
N ALA A 44 15.33 18.03 -12.24
CA ALA A 44 15.23 19.38 -11.70
C ALA A 44 14.81 20.42 -12.77
N ALA A 45 15.24 20.26 -14.02
CA ALA A 45 14.83 21.13 -15.12
C ALA A 45 13.36 20.94 -15.52
N LEU A 46 12.83 19.73 -15.36
CA LEU A 46 11.42 19.42 -15.59
C LEU A 46 10.52 19.91 -14.44
N ASP A 47 11.02 19.93 -13.21
CA ASP A 47 10.27 20.41 -12.04
C ASP A 47 10.03 21.94 -12.03
N GLN A 48 10.83 22.70 -12.81
CA GLN A 48 10.62 24.13 -12.98
C GLN A 48 9.23 24.42 -13.60
N PRO A 49 8.47 25.43 -13.13
CA PRO A 49 7.15 25.73 -13.68
C PRO A 49 7.17 26.01 -15.20
N PHE A 50 6.26 25.41 -15.94
CA PHE A 50 5.98 25.72 -17.34
C PHE A 50 4.93 26.82 -17.41
N LEU A 51 5.15 27.80 -18.29
CA LEU A 51 4.16 28.82 -18.60
C LEU A 51 3.36 28.38 -19.83
N VAL A 52 2.11 27.99 -19.63
CA VAL A 52 1.18 27.56 -20.69
C VAL A 52 0.00 28.51 -20.68
N GLU A 53 -0.17 29.28 -21.76
CA GLU A 53 -1.25 30.29 -21.89
C GLU A 53 -1.35 31.28 -20.71
N GLY A 54 -0.21 31.60 -20.08
CA GLY A 54 -0.13 32.51 -18.93
C GLY A 54 -0.37 31.85 -17.57
N ILE A 55 -0.63 30.54 -17.52
CA ILE A 55 -0.78 29.75 -16.30
C ILE A 55 0.53 29.02 -16.00
N GLN A 56 0.97 29.08 -14.74
CA GLN A 56 2.13 28.31 -14.27
C GLN A 56 1.71 26.89 -13.90
N VAL A 57 2.28 25.89 -14.57
CA VAL A 57 2.02 24.46 -14.35
C VAL A 57 3.33 23.79 -13.94
N ARG A 58 3.34 23.07 -12.82
CA ARG A 58 4.47 22.21 -12.44
C ARG A 58 4.20 20.78 -12.90
N LEU A 59 5.24 20.10 -13.36
CA LEU A 59 5.19 18.71 -13.79
C LEU A 59 6.15 17.91 -12.91
N GLY A 60 5.67 16.82 -12.32
CA GLY A 60 6.54 15.80 -11.77
C GLY A 60 7.13 14.96 -12.91
N ALA A 61 8.40 14.60 -12.80
CA ALA A 61 9.06 13.70 -13.74
C ALA A 61 9.74 12.56 -12.96
N SER A 62 9.60 11.35 -13.49
CA SER A 62 10.32 10.17 -13.03
C SER A 62 11.36 9.81 -14.09
N VAL A 63 12.62 9.67 -13.69
CA VAL A 63 13.75 9.43 -14.59
C VAL A 63 14.41 8.10 -14.23
N GLY A 64 14.46 7.20 -15.20
CA GLY A 64 15.17 5.93 -15.09
C GLY A 64 16.50 5.97 -15.82
N VAL A 65 17.54 5.42 -15.20
CA VAL A 65 18.91 5.48 -15.73
C VAL A 65 19.45 4.08 -15.99
N ALA A 66 19.94 3.83 -17.19
CA ALA A 66 20.67 2.61 -17.53
C ALA A 66 22.03 2.95 -18.14
N CYS A 67 23.07 2.19 -17.76
CA CYS A 67 24.46 2.45 -18.15
C CYS A 67 24.95 1.36 -19.09
N TYR A 68 25.54 1.73 -20.22
CA TYR A 68 26.30 0.80 -21.06
C TYR A 68 27.75 0.69 -20.54
N PRO A 69 28.36 -0.50 -20.50
CA PRO A 69 27.79 -1.82 -20.83
C PRO A 69 27.12 -2.54 -19.65
N GLU A 70 27.06 -1.91 -18.48
CA GLU A 70 26.66 -2.54 -17.21
C GLU A 70 25.23 -3.09 -17.20
N HIS A 71 24.29 -2.35 -17.76
CA HIS A 71 22.84 -2.64 -17.72
C HIS A 71 22.30 -3.15 -19.07
N GLY A 72 23.18 -3.40 -20.05
CA GLY A 72 22.81 -3.91 -21.36
C GLY A 72 23.91 -3.70 -22.40
N SER A 73 24.06 -4.65 -23.32
CA SER A 73 25.05 -4.61 -24.40
C SER A 73 24.47 -4.15 -25.75
N ASP A 74 23.16 -3.91 -25.82
CA ASP A 74 22.47 -3.39 -27.00
C ASP A 74 21.40 -2.35 -26.63
N SER A 75 20.88 -1.64 -27.64
CA SER A 75 19.91 -0.56 -27.46
C SER A 75 18.58 -1.02 -26.87
N HIS A 76 18.13 -2.24 -27.19
CA HIS A 76 16.88 -2.77 -26.64
C HIS A 76 17.02 -3.11 -25.15
N ALA A 77 18.13 -3.73 -24.76
CA ALA A 77 18.42 -4.04 -23.36
C ALA A 77 18.55 -2.77 -22.51
N LEU A 78 19.25 -1.74 -23.01
CA LEU A 78 19.41 -0.47 -22.31
C LEU A 78 18.10 0.31 -22.18
N LEU A 79 17.28 0.35 -23.23
CA LEU A 79 15.97 1.00 -23.17
C LEU A 79 15.04 0.29 -22.17
N ARG A 80 15.03 -1.05 -22.16
CA ARG A 80 14.25 -1.83 -21.18
C ARG A 80 14.72 -1.54 -19.75
N ALA A 81 16.03 -1.54 -19.52
CA ALA A 81 16.61 -1.25 -18.21
C ALA A 81 16.26 0.17 -17.73
N ALA A 82 16.35 1.17 -18.61
CA ALA A 82 15.98 2.55 -18.28
C ALA A 82 14.48 2.68 -17.97
N ASP A 83 13.62 1.97 -18.71
CA ASP A 83 12.17 1.98 -18.50
C ASP A 83 11.77 1.38 -17.14
N VAL A 84 12.36 0.23 -16.80
CA VAL A 84 12.22 -0.40 -15.48
C VAL A 84 12.63 0.54 -14.35
N ALA A 85 13.81 1.17 -14.47
CA ALA A 85 14.29 2.11 -13.47
C ALA A 85 13.38 3.33 -13.35
N MET A 86 12.82 3.80 -14.47
CA MET A 86 11.90 4.93 -14.50
C MET A 86 10.61 4.59 -13.75
N TYR A 87 10.09 3.38 -13.95
CA TYR A 87 8.92 2.89 -13.22
C TYR A 87 9.19 2.77 -11.72
N GLN A 88 10.36 2.28 -11.31
CA GLN A 88 10.76 2.28 -9.89
C GLN A 88 10.88 3.69 -9.31
N ALA A 89 11.47 4.63 -10.05
CA ALA A 89 11.53 6.03 -9.65
C ALA A 89 10.13 6.62 -9.41
N LYS A 90 9.14 6.15 -10.19
CA LYS A 90 7.73 6.51 -10.06
C LYS A 90 7.06 5.87 -8.84
N GLN A 91 7.26 4.57 -8.61
CA GLN A 91 6.69 3.86 -7.46
C GLN A 91 7.26 4.37 -6.13
N LEU A 92 8.58 4.56 -6.06
CA LEU A 92 9.26 5.01 -4.83
C LEU A 92 9.15 6.53 -4.61
N SER A 93 8.53 7.27 -5.54
CA SER A 93 8.49 8.74 -5.53
C SER A 93 9.88 9.39 -5.38
N GLN A 94 10.94 8.72 -5.86
CA GLN A 94 12.33 9.16 -5.70
C GLN A 94 12.82 10.09 -6.82
N GLY A 95 11.99 10.33 -7.85
CA GLY A 95 12.28 11.21 -8.98
C GLY A 95 13.33 10.66 -9.95
N VAL A 96 14.42 10.07 -9.45
CA VAL A 96 15.47 9.41 -10.24
C VAL A 96 15.77 8.03 -9.65
N CYS A 97 15.89 7.01 -10.48
CA CYS A 97 16.37 5.69 -10.08
C CYS A 97 17.33 5.13 -11.15
N ILE A 98 18.34 4.41 -10.70
CA ILE A 98 19.27 3.69 -11.57
C ILE A 98 18.78 2.25 -11.65
N TYR A 99 18.80 1.69 -12.85
CA TYR A 99 18.48 0.30 -13.05
C TYR A 99 19.37 -0.59 -12.20
N ASP A 100 18.73 -1.43 -11.41
CA ASP A 100 19.36 -2.55 -10.72
C ASP A 100 18.78 -3.83 -11.32
N TYR A 101 19.64 -4.80 -11.65
CA TYR A 101 19.20 -6.09 -12.15
C TYR A 101 18.30 -6.82 -11.14
N GLN A 102 18.40 -6.48 -9.85
CA GLN A 102 17.55 -7.02 -8.79
C GLN A 102 16.12 -6.47 -8.83
N SER A 103 15.88 -5.38 -9.55
CA SER A 103 14.61 -4.66 -9.55
C SER A 103 13.88 -4.73 -10.90
N ASP A 104 14.40 -5.48 -11.89
CA ASP A 104 13.75 -5.73 -13.18
C ASP A 104 12.38 -6.41 -13.02
N GLU A 105 11.31 -5.63 -13.27
CA GLU A 105 9.93 -6.08 -13.25
C GLU A 105 9.63 -7.14 -14.34
N TYR A 106 10.49 -7.21 -15.36
CA TYR A 106 10.45 -8.23 -16.41
C TYR A 106 11.49 -9.34 -16.21
N SER A 107 12.11 -9.43 -15.02
CA SER A 107 13.00 -10.53 -14.71
C SER A 107 12.27 -11.87 -14.83
N THR A 108 12.97 -12.87 -15.37
CA THR A 108 12.50 -14.27 -15.44
C THR A 108 12.00 -14.76 -14.08
N GLU A 109 12.59 -14.25 -12.99
CA GLU A 109 12.19 -14.58 -11.63
C GLU A 109 10.81 -14.02 -11.25
N ARG A 110 10.47 -12.79 -11.64
CA ARG A 110 9.17 -12.19 -11.33
C ARG A 110 8.05 -12.85 -12.13
N LEU A 111 8.32 -13.19 -13.40
CA LEU A 111 7.41 -13.99 -14.24
C LEU A 111 7.22 -15.42 -13.71
N ALA A 112 8.31 -16.05 -13.24
CA ALA A 112 8.21 -17.36 -12.59
C ALA A 112 7.36 -17.28 -11.32
N LEU A 113 7.57 -16.25 -10.50
CA LEU A 113 6.83 -16.03 -9.26
C LEU A 113 5.33 -15.81 -9.53
N ALA A 114 4.98 -15.03 -10.57
CA ALA A 114 3.58 -14.83 -10.97
C ALA A 114 2.89 -16.13 -11.40
N ASN A 115 3.61 -17.02 -12.11
CA ASN A 115 3.08 -18.35 -12.47
C ASN A 115 2.92 -19.26 -11.25
N GLU A 116 3.88 -19.23 -10.31
CA GLU A 116 3.83 -19.99 -9.07
C GLU A 116 2.67 -19.55 -8.17
N LEU A 117 2.28 -18.27 -8.21
CA LEU A 117 1.15 -17.73 -7.44
C LEU A 117 -0.18 -18.39 -7.79
N VAL A 118 -0.41 -18.72 -9.05
CA VAL A 118 -1.61 -19.43 -9.49
C VAL A 118 -1.68 -20.81 -8.82
N GLN A 119 -0.55 -21.50 -8.71
CA GLN A 119 -0.46 -22.78 -8.00
C GLN A 119 -0.58 -22.60 -6.49
N ALA A 120 0.02 -21.55 -5.93
CA ALA A 120 0.01 -21.26 -4.50
C ALA A 120 -1.42 -21.10 -3.94
N VAL A 121 -2.31 -20.47 -4.71
CA VAL A 121 -3.74 -20.34 -4.37
C VAL A 121 -4.42 -21.72 -4.31
N CYS A 122 -4.08 -22.64 -5.22
CA CYS A 122 -4.66 -24.00 -5.25
C CYS A 122 -4.06 -24.96 -4.22
N GLU A 123 -2.80 -24.76 -3.83
CA GLU A 123 -2.03 -25.69 -2.99
C GLU A 123 -2.00 -25.30 -1.50
N ASN A 124 -2.88 -24.39 -1.06
CA ASN A 124 -2.95 -23.90 0.33
C ASN A 124 -1.59 -23.36 0.84
N GLN A 125 -0.83 -22.69 -0.03
CA GLN A 125 0.45 -22.09 0.34
C GLN A 125 0.30 -20.68 0.95
N LEU A 126 -0.91 -20.12 0.89
CA LEU A 126 -1.24 -18.85 1.54
C LEU A 126 -1.60 -19.09 3.00
N LEU A 127 -1.10 -18.22 3.88
CA LEU A 127 -1.45 -18.20 5.29
C LEU A 127 -1.61 -16.77 5.78
N LEU A 128 -2.23 -16.59 6.94
CA LEU A 128 -2.47 -15.28 7.51
C LEU A 128 -1.64 -15.07 8.78
N HIS A 129 -1.02 -13.89 8.86
CA HIS A 129 -0.57 -13.35 10.13
C HIS A 129 -1.51 -12.23 10.54
N TYR A 130 -1.71 -12.05 11.84
CA TYR A 130 -2.62 -11.07 12.39
C TYR A 130 -1.86 -10.03 13.17
N GLN A 131 -2.18 -8.76 12.93
CA GLN A 131 -1.68 -7.66 13.71
C GLN A 131 -2.81 -7.05 14.55
N PRO A 132 -2.69 -7.04 15.89
CA PRO A 132 -3.68 -6.40 16.76
C PRO A 132 -3.76 -4.89 16.55
N LYS A 133 -5.00 -4.38 16.55
CA LYS A 133 -5.35 -2.96 16.73
C LYS A 133 -5.72 -2.74 18.19
N ILE A 134 -5.10 -1.76 18.84
CA ILE A 134 -5.42 -1.41 20.23
C ILE A 134 -6.20 -0.11 20.29
N ASP A 135 -7.12 -0.02 21.24
CA ASP A 135 -7.73 1.23 21.65
C ASP A 135 -6.73 2.01 22.52
N ILE A 136 -6.43 3.25 22.13
CA ILE A 136 -5.36 4.04 22.76
C ILE A 136 -5.73 4.41 24.21
N ALA A 137 -7.01 4.58 24.50
CA ALA A 137 -7.49 5.00 25.82
C ALA A 137 -7.44 3.87 26.85
N SER A 138 -7.99 2.71 26.51
CA SER A 138 -8.08 1.52 27.38
C SER A 138 -6.83 0.64 27.31
N GLY A 139 -6.08 0.70 26.21
CA GLY A 139 -4.97 -0.20 25.91
C GLY A 139 -5.42 -1.62 25.56
N LEU A 140 -6.72 -1.84 25.33
CA LEU A 140 -7.27 -3.15 25.00
C LEU A 140 -7.30 -3.41 23.50
N THR A 141 -7.24 -4.68 23.12
CA THR A 141 -7.40 -5.08 21.72
C THR A 141 -8.83 -4.91 21.25
N VAL A 142 -9.01 -4.16 20.16
CA VAL A 142 -10.31 -3.85 19.56
C VAL A 142 -10.51 -4.41 18.15
N GLY A 143 -9.47 -4.95 17.53
CA GLY A 143 -9.54 -5.55 16.20
C GLY A 143 -8.23 -6.18 15.79
N PHE A 144 -8.21 -6.80 14.61
CA PHE A 144 -7.02 -7.36 14.01
C PHE A 144 -6.98 -7.05 12.53
N GLU A 145 -5.81 -6.79 11.98
CA GLU A 145 -5.61 -6.81 10.53
C GLU A 145 -5.07 -8.19 10.10
N ALA A 146 -5.74 -8.80 9.12
CA ALA A 146 -5.28 -10.03 8.48
C ALA A 146 -4.30 -9.71 7.35
N LEU A 147 -3.04 -10.06 7.57
CA LEU A 147 -1.93 -9.81 6.68
C LEU A 147 -1.49 -11.11 6.01
N VAL A 148 -1.74 -11.22 4.72
CA VAL A 148 -1.39 -12.40 3.93
C VAL A 148 0.13 -12.65 3.90
N ARG A 149 0.51 -13.91 3.96
CA ARG A 149 1.87 -14.41 3.73
C ARG A 149 1.81 -15.57 2.76
N TRP A 150 2.89 -15.77 2.04
CA TRP A 150 3.02 -16.91 1.15
C TRP A 150 4.15 -17.82 1.62
N GLN A 151 3.79 -19.03 2.06
CA GLN A 151 4.72 -20.08 2.44
C GLN A 151 5.28 -20.76 1.18
N HIS A 152 6.23 -20.09 0.51
CA HIS A 152 6.80 -20.57 -0.73
C HIS A 152 7.71 -21.80 -0.50
N PRO A 153 7.55 -22.90 -1.26
CA PRO A 153 8.29 -24.15 -1.02
C PRO A 153 9.82 -24.01 -1.09
N ARG A 154 10.32 -23.06 -1.91
CA ARG A 154 11.76 -22.86 -2.14
C ARG A 154 12.33 -21.59 -1.50
N ARG A 155 11.48 -20.57 -1.31
CA ARG A 155 11.91 -19.23 -0.85
C ARG A 155 11.54 -18.96 0.61
N GLY A 156 10.86 -19.90 1.26
CA GLY A 156 10.38 -19.72 2.63
C GLY A 156 9.18 -18.78 2.69
N LEU A 157 9.04 -18.07 3.81
CA LEU A 157 7.91 -17.18 4.03
C LEU A 157 8.11 -15.84 3.31
N LEU A 158 7.30 -15.59 2.30
CA LEU A 158 7.26 -14.33 1.54
C LEU A 158 6.20 -13.38 2.12
N TYR A 159 6.55 -12.09 2.12
CA TYR A 159 5.71 -10.98 2.60
C TYR A 159 4.99 -10.30 1.42
N PRO A 160 3.88 -9.58 1.68
CA PRO A 160 3.06 -8.95 0.64
C PRO A 160 3.84 -8.15 -0.40
N GLY A 161 4.83 -7.35 0.01
CA GLY A 161 5.65 -6.54 -0.91
C GLY A 161 6.45 -7.34 -1.94
N ALA A 162 6.59 -8.67 -1.80
CA ALA A 162 7.23 -9.52 -2.80
C ALA A 162 6.27 -9.98 -3.91
N PHE A 163 4.94 -9.90 -3.72
CA PHE A 163 3.99 -10.54 -4.62
C PHE A 163 2.66 -9.83 -4.84
N ILE A 164 2.24 -8.87 -4.02
CA ILE A 164 0.93 -8.22 -4.16
C ILE A 164 0.80 -7.52 -5.52
N ASP A 165 1.82 -6.80 -5.98
CA ASP A 165 1.79 -6.18 -7.32
C ASP A 165 1.52 -7.21 -8.43
N LEU A 166 2.08 -8.43 -8.30
CA LEU A 166 1.88 -9.51 -9.27
C LEU A 166 0.45 -10.05 -9.24
N VAL A 167 -0.14 -10.10 -8.05
CA VAL A 167 -1.55 -10.44 -7.87
C VAL A 167 -2.41 -9.37 -8.56
N GLU A 168 -2.17 -8.09 -8.27
CA GLU A 168 -2.98 -6.97 -8.76
C GLU A 168 -2.90 -6.77 -10.27
N MET A 169 -1.80 -7.16 -10.91
CA MET A 169 -1.61 -7.05 -12.37
C MET A 169 -2.14 -8.26 -13.16
N SER A 170 -2.54 -9.35 -12.49
CA SER A 170 -2.90 -10.61 -13.17
C SER A 170 -4.37 -11.02 -12.96
N GLU A 171 -4.76 -12.12 -13.60
CA GLU A 171 -6.09 -12.73 -13.42
C GLU A 171 -6.20 -13.54 -12.12
N VAL A 172 -5.08 -13.81 -11.44
CA VAL A 172 -5.06 -14.54 -10.16
C VAL A 172 -5.68 -13.74 -9.03
N LEU A 173 -5.86 -12.43 -9.20
CA LEU A 173 -6.43 -11.53 -8.20
C LEU A 173 -7.73 -12.06 -7.57
N HIS A 174 -8.71 -12.48 -8.38
CA HIS A 174 -9.99 -12.91 -7.84
C HIS A 174 -9.89 -14.24 -7.07
N PRO A 175 -9.26 -15.30 -7.61
CA PRO A 175 -8.97 -16.51 -6.84
C PRO A 175 -8.15 -16.26 -5.56
N PHE A 176 -7.17 -15.37 -5.64
CA PHE A 176 -6.33 -15.00 -4.50
C PHE A 176 -7.15 -14.34 -3.40
N THR A 177 -7.94 -13.31 -3.73
CA THR A 177 -8.81 -12.62 -2.78
C THR A 177 -9.83 -13.58 -2.18
N ALA A 178 -10.42 -14.47 -2.98
CA ALA A 178 -11.34 -15.49 -2.48
C ALA A 178 -10.70 -16.44 -1.47
N ALA A 179 -9.46 -16.89 -1.73
CA ALA A 179 -8.71 -17.70 -0.79
C ALA A 179 -8.41 -16.93 0.51
N VAL A 180 -7.87 -15.71 0.40
CA VAL A 180 -7.54 -14.87 1.58
C VAL A 180 -8.76 -14.60 2.45
N VAL A 181 -9.90 -14.24 1.83
CA VAL A 181 -11.17 -13.99 2.52
C VAL A 181 -11.68 -15.26 3.20
N ASP A 182 -11.65 -16.40 2.52
CA ASP A 182 -12.09 -17.67 3.11
C ASP A 182 -11.25 -18.05 4.33
N LEU A 183 -9.92 -17.95 4.22
CA LEU A 183 -9.00 -18.17 5.35
C LEU A 183 -9.30 -17.20 6.50
N ALA A 184 -9.43 -15.91 6.22
CA ALA A 184 -9.63 -14.89 7.24
C ALA A 184 -10.93 -15.13 8.03
N ILE A 185 -12.02 -15.48 7.32
CA ILE A 185 -13.32 -15.73 7.94
C ILE A 185 -13.32 -17.07 8.68
N ALA A 186 -12.68 -18.12 8.15
CA ALA A 186 -12.53 -19.39 8.84
C ALA A 186 -11.76 -19.23 10.17
N GLU A 187 -10.66 -18.50 10.15
CA GLU A 187 -9.85 -18.24 11.33
C GLU A 187 -10.55 -17.29 12.31
N LYS A 188 -11.33 -16.33 11.80
CA LYS A 188 -12.22 -15.50 12.62
C LYS A 188 -13.26 -16.33 13.37
N ARG A 189 -13.81 -17.38 12.74
CA ARG A 189 -14.72 -18.31 13.43
C ARG A 189 -14.02 -19.00 14.60
N ARG A 190 -12.79 -19.46 14.40
CA ARG A 190 -12.00 -20.10 15.46
C ARG A 190 -11.75 -19.14 16.64
N LEU A 191 -11.43 -17.86 16.36
CA LEU A 191 -11.33 -16.82 17.40
C LEU A 191 -12.64 -16.64 18.16
N ARG A 192 -13.77 -16.60 17.45
CA ARG A 192 -15.11 -16.45 18.03
C ARG A 192 -15.49 -17.62 18.93
N ASP A 193 -15.11 -18.85 18.58
CA ASP A 193 -15.33 -20.05 19.41
C ASP A 193 -14.58 -19.99 20.76
N LEU A 194 -13.45 -19.28 20.79
CA LEU A 194 -12.68 -18.98 22.00
C LEU A 194 -13.19 -17.71 22.72
N GLY A 195 -14.29 -17.13 22.23
CA GLY A 195 -14.93 -15.94 22.78
C GLY A 195 -14.27 -14.62 22.37
N PHE A 196 -13.33 -14.60 21.42
CA PHE A 196 -12.74 -13.37 20.89
C PHE A 196 -13.60 -12.83 19.73
N VAL A 197 -14.40 -11.82 20.03
CA VAL A 197 -15.42 -11.26 19.12
C VAL A 197 -14.98 -10.00 18.39
N GLN A 198 -13.75 -9.53 18.63
CA GLN A 198 -13.19 -8.38 17.91
C GLN A 198 -13.16 -8.64 16.40
N PRO A 199 -13.41 -7.62 15.55
CA PRO A 199 -13.42 -7.74 14.11
C PRO A 199 -12.04 -8.08 13.53
N VAL A 200 -12.05 -8.75 12.38
CA VAL A 200 -10.87 -8.95 11.53
C VAL A 200 -11.02 -8.10 10.27
N ALA A 201 -9.99 -7.30 10.01
CA ALA A 201 -9.87 -6.45 8.84
C ALA A 201 -9.14 -7.18 7.71
N VAL A 202 -9.65 -7.08 6.49
CA VAL A 202 -9.10 -7.71 5.28
C VAL A 202 -8.89 -6.63 4.22
N ASN A 203 -7.68 -6.59 3.67
CA ASN A 203 -7.32 -5.69 2.58
C ASN A 203 -8.03 -6.07 1.28
N LEU A 204 -8.57 -5.07 0.59
CA LEU A 204 -9.28 -5.24 -0.68
C LEU A 204 -8.75 -4.30 -1.76
N SER A 205 -8.36 -4.87 -2.89
CA SER A 205 -7.89 -4.09 -4.04
C SER A 205 -9.02 -3.30 -4.71
N ALA A 206 -8.66 -2.22 -5.42
CA ALA A 206 -9.60 -1.44 -6.24
C ALA A 206 -10.36 -2.29 -7.26
N ARG A 207 -9.66 -3.22 -7.89
CA ARG A 207 -10.22 -4.14 -8.90
C ARG A 207 -11.22 -5.12 -8.29
N ASN A 208 -11.00 -5.56 -7.04
CA ASN A 208 -11.99 -6.39 -6.34
C ASN A 208 -13.19 -5.58 -5.87
N LEU A 209 -12.97 -4.35 -5.39
CA LEU A 209 -14.05 -3.45 -4.99
C LEU A 209 -15.06 -3.22 -6.12
N LEU A 210 -14.59 -3.05 -7.36
CA LEU A 210 -15.48 -2.79 -8.50
C LEU A 210 -16.07 -4.07 -9.12
N ASP A 211 -15.72 -5.26 -8.61
CA ASP A 211 -16.21 -6.53 -9.13
C ASP A 211 -17.34 -7.10 -8.27
N GLU A 212 -18.52 -7.25 -8.86
CA GLU A 212 -19.70 -7.82 -8.20
C GLU A 212 -19.49 -9.23 -7.65
N ARG A 213 -18.56 -10.01 -8.23
CA ARG A 213 -18.22 -11.36 -7.74
C ARG A 213 -17.59 -11.32 -6.36
N CYS A 214 -16.95 -10.19 -6.00
CA CYS A 214 -16.32 -10.03 -4.69
C CYS A 214 -17.35 -10.04 -3.56
N LEU A 215 -18.50 -9.40 -3.76
CA LEU A 215 -19.59 -9.42 -2.79
C LEU A 215 -20.10 -10.85 -2.54
N ALA A 216 -20.39 -11.58 -3.63
CA ALA A 216 -20.84 -12.96 -3.53
C ALA A 216 -19.80 -13.85 -2.81
N THR A 217 -18.50 -13.60 -3.05
CA THR A 217 -17.40 -14.31 -2.39
C THR A 217 -17.42 -14.10 -0.88
N LEU A 218 -17.59 -12.86 -0.43
CA LEU A 218 -17.68 -12.50 0.99
C LEU A 218 -18.93 -13.07 1.64
N GLU A 219 -20.10 -12.94 1.00
CA GLU A 219 -21.37 -13.49 1.48
C GLU A 219 -21.28 -15.00 1.68
N ASP A 220 -20.77 -15.72 0.67
CA ASP A 220 -20.61 -17.17 0.73
C ASP A 220 -19.66 -17.60 1.84
N ALA A 221 -18.54 -16.89 2.03
CA ALA A 221 -17.59 -17.21 3.09
C ALA A 221 -18.18 -16.95 4.49
N LEU A 222 -18.85 -15.81 4.69
CA LEU A 222 -19.55 -15.49 5.94
C LEU A 222 -20.60 -16.55 6.29
N ALA A 223 -21.41 -16.96 5.31
CA ALA A 223 -22.43 -17.99 5.48
C ALA A 223 -21.82 -19.36 5.76
N ARG A 224 -20.79 -19.77 5.02
CA ARG A 224 -20.10 -21.06 5.14
C ARG A 224 -19.50 -21.27 6.53
N HIS A 225 -18.87 -20.23 7.08
CA HIS A 225 -18.19 -20.30 8.39
C HIS A 225 -19.06 -19.80 9.55
N GLY A 226 -20.25 -19.26 9.28
CA GLY A 226 -21.18 -18.78 10.30
C GLY A 226 -20.61 -17.63 11.13
N VAL A 227 -19.98 -16.66 10.46
CA VAL A 227 -19.41 -15.44 11.05
C VAL A 227 -20.34 -14.26 10.75
N PRO A 228 -20.72 -13.44 11.74
CA PRO A 228 -21.48 -12.22 11.47
C PRO A 228 -20.67 -11.22 10.66
N ALA A 229 -21.30 -10.60 9.66
CA ALA A 229 -20.69 -9.57 8.81
C ALA A 229 -20.07 -8.41 9.62
N ALA A 230 -20.70 -8.02 10.75
CA ALA A 230 -20.19 -6.99 11.65
C ALA A 230 -18.85 -7.31 12.33
N GLU A 231 -18.41 -8.57 12.29
CA GLU A 231 -17.10 -9.00 12.76
C GLU A 231 -16.03 -9.01 11.64
N VAL A 232 -16.36 -8.46 10.46
CA VAL A 232 -15.44 -8.29 9.32
C VAL A 232 -15.36 -6.81 8.94
N GLU A 233 -14.14 -6.33 8.75
CA GLU A 233 -13.83 -4.98 8.26
C GLU A 233 -13.09 -5.09 6.92
N LEU A 234 -13.42 -4.22 5.97
CA LEU A 234 -12.74 -4.13 4.68
C LEU A 234 -11.83 -2.90 4.69
N GLU A 235 -10.56 -3.08 4.33
CA GLU A 235 -9.58 -2.00 4.23
C GLU A 235 -9.28 -1.73 2.76
N LEU A 236 -9.38 -0.47 2.34
CA LEU A 236 -9.18 -0.06 0.97
C LEU A 236 -8.27 1.15 0.92
N THR A 237 -7.25 1.12 0.06
CA THR A 237 -6.34 2.25 -0.07
C THR A 237 -7.07 3.51 -0.57
N GLU A 238 -6.59 4.67 -0.15
CA GLU A 238 -7.10 5.96 -0.61
C GLU A 238 -7.17 6.04 -2.15
N THR A 239 -6.09 5.62 -2.82
CA THR A 239 -5.99 5.63 -4.29
C THR A 239 -7.02 4.71 -4.95
N ALA A 240 -7.30 3.54 -4.37
CA ALA A 240 -8.29 2.60 -4.88
C ALA A 240 -9.69 3.23 -4.94
N VAL A 241 -10.05 3.97 -3.91
CA VAL A 241 -11.35 4.60 -3.80
C VAL A 241 -11.47 5.85 -4.68
N MET A 242 -10.39 6.60 -4.82
CA MET A 242 -10.40 7.85 -5.61
C MET A 242 -10.35 7.64 -7.12
N HIS A 243 -10.01 6.43 -7.60
CA HIS A 243 -10.02 6.10 -9.02
C HIS A 243 -11.43 6.15 -9.63
N ASP A 244 -12.42 5.57 -8.95
CA ASP A 244 -13.84 5.63 -9.29
C ASP A 244 -14.68 5.83 -8.01
N PRO A 245 -14.83 7.08 -7.52
CA PRO A 245 -15.48 7.36 -6.25
C PRO A 245 -16.97 6.97 -6.22
N ASP A 246 -17.67 7.10 -7.34
CA ASP A 246 -19.10 6.80 -7.40
C ASP A 246 -19.33 5.29 -7.39
N GLY A 247 -18.57 4.53 -8.19
CA GLY A 247 -18.60 3.06 -8.17
C GLY A 247 -18.15 2.48 -6.83
N ALA A 248 -17.06 3.01 -6.26
CA ALA A 248 -16.57 2.63 -4.93
C ALA A 248 -17.65 2.89 -3.85
N SER A 249 -18.29 4.05 -3.88
CA SER A 249 -19.35 4.41 -2.93
C SER A 249 -20.55 3.45 -3.02
N GLU A 250 -20.93 3.03 -4.24
CA GLU A 250 -22.01 2.06 -4.44
C GLU A 250 -21.65 0.68 -3.90
N MET A 251 -20.48 0.15 -4.21
CA MET A 251 -20.10 -1.18 -3.71
C MET A 251 -19.89 -1.18 -2.20
N MET A 252 -19.26 -0.14 -1.65
CA MET A 252 -19.11 -0.01 -0.20
C MET A 252 -20.47 -0.01 0.51
N ARG A 253 -21.49 0.67 -0.06
CA ARG A 253 -22.85 0.60 0.49
C ARG A 253 -23.37 -0.83 0.55
N ARG A 254 -23.17 -1.61 -0.51
CA ARG A 254 -23.58 -3.03 -0.55
C ARG A 254 -22.87 -3.85 0.53
N PHE A 255 -21.58 -3.62 0.76
CA PHE A 255 -20.85 -4.27 1.86
C PHE A 255 -21.38 -3.85 3.23
N THR A 256 -21.65 -2.56 3.44
CA THR A 256 -22.18 -2.06 4.72
C THR A 256 -23.63 -2.47 4.96
N ASP A 257 -24.44 -2.65 3.91
CA ASP A 257 -25.82 -3.14 4.01
C ASP A 257 -25.87 -4.60 4.48
N LEU A 258 -24.83 -5.39 4.20
CA LEU A 258 -24.62 -6.71 4.81
C LEU A 258 -24.22 -6.64 6.27
N GLY A 259 -23.77 -5.48 6.75
CA GLY A 259 -23.32 -5.23 8.11
C GLY A 259 -21.79 -5.23 8.29
N MET A 260 -21.01 -5.34 7.21
CA MET A 260 -19.54 -5.19 7.29
C MET A 260 -19.16 -3.73 7.55
N LYS A 261 -17.97 -3.53 8.10
CA LYS A 261 -17.35 -2.21 8.22
C LYS A 261 -16.38 -1.97 7.07
N ALA A 262 -16.12 -0.71 6.76
CA ALA A 262 -15.12 -0.32 5.78
C ALA A 262 -14.25 0.81 6.34
N SER A 263 -12.96 0.78 6.06
CA SER A 263 -12.01 1.84 6.39
C SER A 263 -11.12 2.18 5.19
N ILE A 264 -10.63 3.42 5.18
CA ILE A 264 -9.68 3.89 4.17
C ILE A 264 -8.28 3.74 4.72
N ASP A 265 -7.42 3.07 3.96
CA ASP A 265 -6.01 2.83 4.25
C ASP A 265 -5.08 3.83 3.56
N ASP A 266 -3.85 3.93 4.07
CA ASP A 266 -2.79 4.81 3.59
C ASP A 266 -3.21 6.30 3.45
N PHE A 267 -4.12 6.77 4.31
CA PHE A 267 -4.71 8.09 4.15
C PHE A 267 -3.67 9.21 4.34
N GLY A 268 -3.65 10.14 3.38
CA GLY A 268 -2.75 11.30 3.35
C GLY A 268 -1.62 11.17 2.34
N THR A 269 -1.43 9.99 1.74
CA THR A 269 -0.43 9.76 0.69
C THR A 269 -0.97 10.06 -0.72
N GLY A 270 -2.29 10.12 -0.86
CA GLY A 270 -2.98 10.37 -2.13
C GLY A 270 -3.66 11.73 -2.23
N TYR A 271 -4.50 11.86 -3.27
CA TYR A 271 -5.34 13.04 -3.49
C TYR A 271 -6.80 12.74 -3.12
N SER A 272 -7.15 12.91 -1.84
CA SER A 272 -8.54 12.82 -1.39
C SER A 272 -9.33 14.09 -1.66
N SER A 273 -10.49 13.94 -2.29
CA SER A 273 -11.52 14.98 -2.25
C SER A 273 -12.36 14.80 -0.99
N LEU A 274 -12.34 15.80 -0.10
CA LEU A 274 -13.21 15.86 1.09
C LEU A 274 -14.69 15.69 0.75
N VAL A 275 -15.10 16.09 -0.47
CA VAL A 275 -16.46 15.93 -0.96
C VAL A 275 -16.82 14.46 -1.15
N TYR A 276 -15.90 13.66 -1.68
CA TYR A 276 -16.11 12.22 -1.86
C TYR A 276 -16.00 11.49 -0.54
N LEU A 277 -15.03 11.85 0.30
CA LEU A 277 -14.86 11.22 1.60
C LEU A 277 -16.13 11.25 2.45
N ARG A 278 -16.83 12.40 2.47
CA ARG A 278 -18.10 12.58 3.18
C ARG A 278 -19.24 11.67 2.66
N LYS A 279 -19.18 11.18 1.42
CA LYS A 279 -20.22 10.34 0.80
C LYS A 279 -19.98 8.84 1.00
N LEU A 280 -18.77 8.44 1.41
CA LEU A 280 -18.42 7.04 1.55
C LEU A 280 -18.98 6.47 2.85
N PRO A 281 -19.58 5.26 2.84
CA PRO A 281 -20.08 4.60 4.04
C PRO A 281 -18.93 3.92 4.80
N ILE A 282 -17.95 4.71 5.24
CA ILE A 282 -16.79 4.22 5.97
C ILE A 282 -16.96 4.48 7.48
N SER A 283 -16.30 3.66 8.30
CA SER A 283 -16.30 3.79 9.75
C SER A 283 -15.02 4.39 10.31
N ALA A 284 -13.91 4.34 9.57
CA ALA A 284 -12.62 4.82 10.04
C ALA A 284 -11.68 5.26 8.91
N LEU A 285 -10.71 6.09 9.28
CA LEU A 285 -9.52 6.43 8.50
C LEU A 285 -8.28 5.82 9.16
N LYS A 286 -7.40 5.22 8.38
CA LYS A 286 -6.09 4.74 8.82
C LYS A 286 -5.03 5.72 8.32
N ILE A 287 -4.29 6.32 9.25
CA ILE A 287 -3.21 7.27 8.96
C ILE A 287 -1.98 6.48 8.58
N ASP A 288 -1.43 6.75 7.40
CA ASP A 288 -0.26 6.06 6.87
C ASP A 288 0.94 6.15 7.82
N ARG A 289 1.68 5.05 7.89
CA ARG A 289 2.87 4.91 8.74
C ARG A 289 3.94 5.97 8.47
N SER A 290 4.07 6.48 7.23
CA SER A 290 5.10 7.46 6.90
C SER A 290 4.93 8.75 7.70
N PHE A 291 3.70 9.16 8.02
CA PHE A 291 3.49 10.32 8.88
C PHE A 291 3.69 9.99 10.36
N VAL A 292 3.18 8.83 10.80
CA VAL A 292 3.21 8.42 12.20
C VAL A 292 4.64 8.12 12.67
N SER A 293 5.47 7.49 11.84
CA SER A 293 6.86 7.15 12.20
C SER A 293 7.77 8.38 12.30
N HIS A 294 7.39 9.53 11.75
CA HIS A 294 8.22 10.74 11.72
C HIS A 294 7.66 11.90 12.59
N MET A 295 6.45 11.78 13.15
CA MET A 295 5.76 12.86 13.88
C MET A 295 6.45 13.34 15.17
N LEU A 296 7.39 12.58 15.73
CA LEU A 296 8.19 13.02 16.88
C LEU A 296 9.23 14.08 16.47
N ASP A 297 9.84 13.93 15.29
CA ASP A 297 10.95 14.79 14.84
C ASP A 297 10.56 15.76 13.72
N ASN A 298 9.44 15.51 13.02
CA ASN A 298 8.94 16.35 11.93
C ASN A 298 7.62 17.04 12.31
N GLU A 299 7.66 18.37 12.46
CA GLU A 299 6.48 19.19 12.76
C GLU A 299 5.41 19.13 11.66
N GLN A 300 5.81 18.94 10.39
CA GLN A 300 4.87 18.83 9.27
C GLN A 300 4.07 17.53 9.38
N ASP A 301 4.75 16.40 9.58
CA ASP A 301 4.09 15.09 9.74
C ASP A 301 3.19 15.10 10.99
N ARG A 302 3.66 15.69 12.08
CA ARG A 302 2.85 15.91 13.29
C ARG A 302 1.58 16.70 13.00
N SER A 303 1.68 17.76 12.20
CA SER A 303 0.54 18.59 11.81
C SER A 303 -0.43 17.83 10.90
N ILE A 304 0.07 16.98 9.99
CA ILE A 304 -0.73 16.12 9.12
C ILE A 304 -1.51 15.10 9.96
N VAL A 305 -0.85 14.42 10.91
CA VAL A 305 -1.50 13.49 11.84
C VAL A 305 -2.61 14.19 12.62
N GLY A 306 -2.30 15.31 13.29
CA GLY A 306 -3.29 16.05 14.07
C GLY A 306 -4.48 16.58 13.25
N SER A 307 -4.22 17.04 12.01
CA SER A 307 -5.26 17.51 11.09
C SER A 307 -6.15 16.36 10.62
N THR A 308 -5.56 15.18 10.40
CA THR A 308 -6.29 13.97 9.99
C THR A 308 -7.18 13.47 11.11
N VAL A 309 -6.70 13.46 12.36
CA VAL A 309 -7.51 13.12 13.53
C VAL A 309 -8.72 14.05 13.64
N ALA A 310 -8.49 15.36 13.59
CA ALA A 310 -9.56 16.35 13.67
C ALA A 310 -10.56 16.22 12.50
N LEU A 311 -10.08 15.95 11.28
CA LEU A 311 -10.92 15.75 10.11
C LEU A 311 -11.85 14.55 10.29
N ALA A 312 -11.31 13.40 10.68
CA ALA A 312 -12.09 12.17 10.81
C ALA A 312 -13.21 12.34 11.86
N HIS A 313 -12.87 12.92 13.01
CA HIS A 313 -13.85 13.19 14.07
C HIS A 313 -14.95 14.16 13.63
N ASN A 314 -14.60 15.21 12.88
CA ASN A 314 -15.59 16.12 12.28
C ASN A 314 -16.52 15.43 11.29
N LEU A 315 -16.11 14.31 10.71
CA LEU A 315 -16.91 13.46 9.83
C LEU A 315 -17.60 12.30 10.58
N ASN A 316 -17.45 12.22 11.91
CA ASN A 316 -17.91 11.11 12.76
C ASN A 316 -17.29 9.75 12.38
N LEU A 317 -16.02 9.77 11.97
CA LEU A 317 -15.22 8.59 11.66
C LEU A 317 -14.23 8.33 12.80
N GLY A 318 -13.92 7.05 13.05
CA GLY A 318 -12.80 6.67 13.91
C GLY A 318 -11.45 6.86 13.20
N VAL A 319 -10.37 6.84 13.98
CA VAL A 319 -9.01 6.99 13.47
C VAL A 319 -8.11 5.88 13.97
N VAL A 320 -7.37 5.27 13.05
CA VAL A 320 -6.33 4.28 13.35
C VAL A 320 -4.99 4.88 12.94
N ALA A 321 -4.03 5.00 13.86
CA ALA A 321 -2.66 5.37 13.50
C ALA A 321 -1.83 4.12 13.25
N GLU A 322 -1.24 4.01 12.07
CA GLU A 322 -0.38 2.89 11.69
C GLU A 322 1.10 3.14 11.95
N GLY A 323 1.90 2.08 12.06
CA GLY A 323 3.35 2.23 12.18
C GLY A 323 3.83 2.76 13.53
N VAL A 324 3.07 2.57 14.62
CA VAL A 324 3.51 2.94 15.97
C VAL A 324 4.65 2.03 16.46
N GLU A 325 5.86 2.57 16.57
CA GLU A 325 7.07 1.82 16.92
C GLU A 325 7.51 1.95 18.38
N ASP A 326 7.04 2.97 19.09
CA ASP A 326 7.49 3.31 20.43
C ASP A 326 6.38 3.94 21.31
N GLY A 327 6.68 4.06 22.61
CA GLY A 327 5.74 4.60 23.58
C GLY A 327 5.57 6.12 23.54
N GLU A 328 6.54 6.86 23.02
CA GLU A 328 6.48 8.33 22.92
C GLU A 328 5.49 8.74 21.82
N THR A 329 5.57 8.07 20.66
CA THR A 329 4.59 8.18 19.57
C THR A 329 3.18 7.85 20.07
N LEU A 330 3.01 6.78 20.86
CA LEU A 330 1.70 6.42 21.43
C LEU A 330 1.15 7.49 22.39
N VAL A 331 2.00 8.10 23.23
CA VAL A 331 1.59 9.20 24.13
C VAL A 331 1.13 10.39 23.31
N LEU A 332 1.88 10.78 22.28
CA LEU A 332 1.54 11.92 21.45
C LEU A 332 0.23 11.69 20.67
N LEU A 333 0.01 10.48 20.14
CA LEU A 333 -1.26 10.09 19.51
C LEU A 333 -2.44 10.18 20.49
N ARG A 334 -2.24 9.78 21.75
CA ARG A 334 -3.26 9.91 22.81
C ARG A 334 -3.59 11.38 23.09
N GLU A 335 -2.58 12.25 23.16
CA GLU A 335 -2.77 13.69 23.38
C GLU A 335 -3.53 14.36 22.23
N MET A 336 -3.32 13.88 21.00
CA MET A 336 -4.07 14.32 19.82
C MET A 336 -5.52 13.81 19.77
N GLY A 337 -5.87 12.85 20.64
CA GLY A 337 -7.19 12.22 20.66
C GLY A 337 -7.38 11.11 19.62
N CYS A 338 -6.30 10.53 19.09
CA CYS A 338 -6.43 9.37 18.19
C CYS A 338 -7.11 8.18 18.91
N ASP A 339 -7.97 7.45 18.21
CA ASP A 339 -8.81 6.41 18.80
C ASP A 339 -8.06 5.08 18.95
N GLN A 340 -7.41 4.63 17.86
CA GLN A 340 -6.76 3.33 17.76
C GLN A 340 -5.33 3.43 17.26
N ALA A 341 -4.49 2.47 17.64
CA ALA A 341 -3.12 2.37 17.17
C ALA A 341 -2.79 0.95 16.73
N GLN A 342 -1.92 0.86 15.73
CA GLN A 342 -1.34 -0.37 15.21
C GLN A 342 0.13 -0.14 14.88
N GLY A 343 0.99 -1.11 15.20
CA GLY A 343 2.42 -0.98 14.91
C GLY A 343 3.30 -1.99 15.62
N PHE A 344 4.58 -2.07 15.23
CA PHE A 344 5.51 -3.07 15.75
C PHE A 344 5.94 -2.83 17.20
N GLY A 345 5.88 -1.58 17.68
CA GLY A 345 6.12 -1.24 19.07
C GLY A 345 5.04 -1.80 20.00
N LEU A 346 3.84 -2.03 19.46
CA LEU A 346 2.72 -2.63 20.17
C LEU A 346 2.72 -4.14 20.03
N CYS A 347 2.63 -4.61 18.78
CA CYS A 347 2.63 -6.02 18.45
C CYS A 347 2.97 -6.24 16.97
N ARG A 348 4.03 -7.02 16.71
CA ARG A 348 4.33 -7.50 15.34
C ARG A 348 3.26 -8.49 14.86
N PRO A 349 2.95 -8.56 13.55
CA PRO A 349 2.06 -9.57 12.97
C PRO A 349 2.48 -11.00 13.33
N LYS A 350 1.53 -11.85 13.75
CA LYS A 350 1.81 -13.23 14.20
C LYS A 350 0.84 -14.26 13.62
N PRO A 351 1.24 -15.54 13.51
CA PRO A 351 0.31 -16.63 13.21
C PRO A 351 -0.84 -16.70 14.22
N LEU A 352 -1.97 -17.28 13.81
CA LEU A 352 -3.19 -17.37 14.63
C LEU A 352 -2.97 -17.97 16.02
N ASP A 353 -2.23 -19.08 16.13
CA ASP A 353 -2.02 -19.74 17.42
C ASP A 353 -1.27 -18.82 18.40
N GLN A 354 -0.29 -18.05 17.91
CA GLN A 354 0.42 -17.06 18.73
C GLN A 354 -0.46 -15.86 19.08
N LEU A 355 -1.38 -15.47 18.19
CA LEU A 355 -2.37 -14.44 18.49
C LEU A 355 -3.30 -14.88 19.62
N ILE A 356 -3.78 -16.13 19.60
CA ILE A 356 -4.64 -16.71 20.64
C ILE A 356 -3.93 -16.69 22.00
N ASP A 357 -2.66 -17.08 22.04
CA ASP A 357 -1.85 -17.04 23.26
C ASP A 357 -1.71 -15.61 23.79
N TRP A 358 -1.45 -14.65 22.90
CA TRP A 358 -1.33 -13.23 23.24
C TRP A 358 -2.63 -12.67 23.83
N LEU A 359 -3.77 -12.91 23.18
CA LEU A 359 -5.09 -12.48 23.65
C LEU A 359 -5.47 -13.11 25.00
N SER A 360 -5.08 -14.37 25.20
CA SER A 360 -5.33 -15.07 26.46
C SER A 360 -4.54 -14.45 27.62
N SER A 361 -3.30 -14.01 27.36
CA SER A 361 -2.46 -13.31 28.34
C SER A 361 -2.99 -11.92 28.70
N GLU A 362 -3.54 -11.20 27.71
CA GLU A 362 -4.19 -9.90 27.90
C GLU A 362 -5.41 -10.03 28.82
N ARG A 363 -6.28 -11.01 28.57
CA ARG A 363 -7.46 -11.30 29.43
C ARG A 363 -7.07 -11.57 30.87
N GLN A 364 -6.01 -12.35 31.10
CA GLN A 364 -5.54 -12.66 32.46
C GLN A 364 -5.00 -11.42 33.19
N THR A 365 -4.29 -10.55 32.47
CA THR A 365 -3.77 -9.30 33.01
C THR A 365 -4.89 -8.32 33.35
N ALA A 366 -5.90 -8.21 32.48
CA ALA A 366 -7.09 -7.38 32.71
C ALA A 366 -7.94 -7.88 33.88
N ALA A 367 -8.08 -9.20 34.05
CA ALA A 367 -8.80 -9.79 35.19
C ALA A 367 -8.05 -9.69 36.54
N SER A 368 -6.75 -9.36 36.50
CA SER A 368 -5.90 -9.23 37.69
C SER A 368 -5.72 -7.78 38.16
N ARG A 369 -6.26 -6.81 37.41
CA ARG A 369 -6.35 -5.38 37.76
C ARG A 369 -7.75 -5.07 38.26
#